data_AF-A0AAE1AMK3-F1
#
_entry.id   AF-A0AAE1AMK3-F1
#
_cell.length_a   1.000
_cell.length_b   1.000
_cell.length_c   1.000
_cell.angle_alpha   90.00
_cell.angle_beta   90.00
_cell.angle_gamma   90.00
#
_symmetry.space_group_name_H-M   'P 1'
#
loop_
_entity.id
_entity.type
_entity.pdbx_description
1 polymer ?
#
loop_
_entity_poly.entity_id
_entity_poly.type
_entity_poly.pdbx_seq_one_letter_code
_entity_poly.pdbx_strand_id
1 'polypeptide(L)'
;MEIHWTTKLRAVNETWARRCDKILYFISSPKNKSHDVVALDIPDKRQTLTDKTVFIHQYLYTHYLSQFDWFLKADDDTYVIMENLRFLLSHFDPAVPGYIGCQFKHFSPQGYMSGGAGYLFNREGLKTLVQKGYNIPARCRHKGGAEDIETGRCAYKAGVRTLNSLDVHKRSTFLPSNVFATMMSLPDWARNYMRNKVLPGENCCSELMVAFHYTGPKLMYAIDFLLYRVNVHGRRFMMEKSGQLFDGMEADDMERTLKRRPYPGESLDDYYKEGWRELNTTIYINPRL
;
A
#
# COMPACT_ATOMS: atom_id res chain seq x y z
N MET A 1 3.87 24.06 6.68
CA MET A 1 3.09 22.90 7.15
C MET A 1 1.58 23.10 6.97
N GLU A 2 0.96 24.17 7.49
CA GLU A 2 -0.51 24.39 7.49
C GLU A 2 -1.23 24.35 6.11
N ILE A 3 -0.59 24.87 5.05
CA ILE A 3 -1.15 24.88 3.69
C ILE A 3 -1.10 23.48 3.02
N HIS A 4 -0.09 22.67 3.37
CA HIS A 4 0.11 21.35 2.75
C HIS A 4 -0.89 20.32 3.29
N TRP A 5 -1.15 20.37 4.60
CA TRP A 5 -2.11 19.51 5.30
C TRP A 5 -3.54 19.75 4.86
N THR A 6 -3.95 21.02 4.80
CA THR A 6 -5.32 21.39 4.41
C THR A 6 -5.59 21.12 2.94
N THR A 7 -4.56 21.12 2.07
CA THR A 7 -4.75 20.86 0.63
C THR A 7 -4.72 19.37 0.30
N LYS A 8 -3.78 18.59 0.86
CA LYS A 8 -3.69 17.14 0.61
C LYS A 8 -4.83 16.36 1.24
N LEU A 9 -5.10 16.53 2.54
CA LEU A 9 -6.19 15.82 3.20
C LEU A 9 -7.55 16.17 2.60
N ARG A 10 -7.74 17.43 2.20
CA ARG A 10 -8.95 17.84 1.50
C ARG A 10 -9.08 17.15 0.15
N ALA A 11 -8.02 17.10 -0.65
CA ALA A 11 -8.05 16.40 -1.92
C ALA A 11 -8.37 14.91 -1.76
N VAL A 12 -7.77 14.26 -0.76
CA VAL A 12 -8.10 12.87 -0.42
C VAL A 12 -9.58 12.76 -0.07
N ASN A 13 -10.06 13.54 0.91
CA ASN A 13 -11.46 13.57 1.38
C ASN A 13 -12.49 13.91 0.30
N GLU A 14 -12.12 14.72 -0.68
CA GLU A 14 -13.02 15.12 -1.76
C GLU A 14 -12.99 14.15 -2.94
N THR A 15 -12.03 13.21 -2.98
CA THR A 15 -11.86 12.24 -4.05
C THR A 15 -12.02 10.80 -3.54
N TRP A 16 -10.97 9.98 -3.55
CA TRP A 16 -11.04 8.54 -3.34
C TRP A 16 -11.51 8.13 -1.93
N ALA A 17 -11.24 8.95 -0.92
CA ALA A 17 -11.71 8.76 0.46
C ALA A 17 -13.23 8.61 0.59
N ARG A 18 -14.00 9.31 -0.24
CA ARG A 18 -15.47 9.28 -0.18
C ARG A 18 -16.06 7.89 -0.45
N ARG A 19 -15.26 7.03 -1.07
CA ARG A 19 -15.63 5.66 -1.45
C ARG A 19 -15.08 4.64 -0.47
N CYS A 20 -14.68 5.07 0.73
CA CYS A 20 -14.13 4.24 1.79
C CYS A 20 -15.19 3.98 2.87
N ASP A 21 -15.18 2.79 3.49
CA ASP A 21 -16.16 2.46 4.53
C ASP A 21 -15.84 3.19 5.86
N LYS A 22 -14.55 3.34 6.14
CA LYS A 22 -14.04 4.12 7.27
C LYS A 22 -12.69 4.70 6.89
N ILE A 23 -12.38 5.86 7.46
CA ILE A 23 -11.08 6.50 7.36
C ILE A 23 -10.61 6.86 8.76
N LEU A 24 -9.31 6.67 8.99
CA LEU A 24 -8.60 7.19 10.15
C LEU A 24 -7.37 7.95 9.67
N TYR A 25 -7.09 9.06 10.33
CA TYR A 25 -5.97 9.94 10.11
C TYR A 25 -5.07 9.89 11.34
N PHE A 26 -3.91 9.25 11.23
CA PHE A 26 -2.93 9.19 12.31
C PHE A 26 -1.95 10.36 12.20
N ILE A 27 -2.04 11.31 13.13
CA ILE A 27 -1.34 12.59 13.03
C ILE A 27 -0.55 12.86 14.31
N SER A 28 0.73 13.24 14.16
CA SER A 28 1.55 13.75 15.26
C SER A 28 1.05 15.10 15.75
N SER A 29 0.65 15.19 17.03
CA SER A 29 0.22 16.45 17.67
C SER A 29 -0.80 17.27 16.84
N PRO A 30 -1.99 16.71 16.50
CA PRO A 30 -2.93 17.39 15.64
C PRO A 30 -3.51 18.63 16.32
N LYS A 31 -3.62 19.73 15.56
CA LYS A 31 -4.32 20.95 16.04
C LYS A 31 -5.84 20.76 16.10
N ASN A 32 -6.41 19.96 15.19
CA ASN A 32 -7.85 19.71 15.11
C ASN A 32 -8.18 18.31 15.62
N LYS A 33 -9.15 18.22 16.52
CA LYS A 33 -9.65 16.97 17.09
C LYS A 33 -10.95 16.59 16.38
N SER A 34 -10.83 15.98 15.20
CA SER A 34 -11.96 15.31 14.53
C SER A 34 -12.05 13.86 14.99
N HIS A 35 -13.25 13.27 14.92
CA HIS A 35 -13.49 11.85 15.22
C HIS A 35 -12.68 10.87 14.36
N ASP A 36 -12.30 11.27 13.14
CA ASP A 36 -11.46 10.46 12.25
C ASP A 36 -9.96 10.67 12.50
N VAL A 37 -9.56 11.54 13.43
CA VAL A 37 -8.15 11.85 13.71
C VAL A 37 -7.72 11.17 15.00
N VAL A 38 -6.70 10.31 14.89
CA VAL A 38 -6.02 9.69 16.02
C VAL A 38 -4.69 10.43 16.24
N ALA A 39 -4.58 11.09 17.40
CA ALA A 39 -3.36 11.79 17.77
C ALA A 39 -2.24 10.81 18.13
N LEU A 40 -1.05 11.05 17.59
CA LEU A 40 0.17 10.33 17.92
C LEU A 40 1.07 11.21 18.80
N ASP A 41 1.55 10.64 19.90
CA ASP A 41 2.66 11.21 20.69
C ASP A 41 4.01 10.71 20.15
N ILE A 42 4.18 10.82 18.83
CA ILE A 42 5.38 10.40 18.11
C ILE A 42 5.77 11.56 17.20
N PRO A 43 7.02 12.07 17.23
CA PRO A 43 7.43 13.18 16.40
C PRO A 43 7.20 12.92 14.91
N ASP A 44 6.92 13.99 14.16
CA ASP A 44 6.73 13.88 12.72
C ASP A 44 8.04 13.91 11.94
N LYS A 45 8.70 12.76 11.85
CA LYS A 45 9.99 12.61 11.17
C LYS A 45 10.04 11.32 10.38
N ARG A 46 10.83 11.29 9.32
CA ARG A 46 11.05 10.09 8.52
C ARG A 46 11.62 8.93 9.34
N GLN A 47 12.50 9.25 10.28
CA GLN A 47 13.14 8.27 11.17
C GLN A 47 12.17 7.67 12.19
N THR A 48 10.97 8.24 12.36
CA THR A 48 9.95 7.74 13.30
C THR A 48 8.77 7.09 12.58
N LEU A 49 8.83 6.90 11.25
CA LEU A 49 7.73 6.30 10.50
C LEU A 49 7.45 4.86 10.96
N THR A 50 8.48 4.06 11.23
CA THR A 50 8.30 2.72 11.82
C THR A 50 7.58 2.79 13.16
N ASP A 51 7.96 3.71 14.04
CA ASP A 51 7.33 3.91 15.35
C ASP A 51 5.83 4.19 15.19
N LYS A 52 5.47 5.05 14.24
CA LYS A 52 4.07 5.37 13.92
C LYS A 52 3.34 4.16 13.38
N THR A 53 3.89 3.46 12.39
CA THR A 53 3.20 2.32 11.78
C THR A 53 3.00 1.17 12.76
N VAL A 54 3.97 0.90 13.64
CA VAL A 54 3.78 -0.13 14.68
C VAL A 54 2.65 0.26 15.63
N PHE A 55 2.63 1.52 16.09
CA PHE A 55 1.52 2.02 16.91
C PHE A 55 0.17 1.87 16.20
N ILE A 56 0.11 2.26 14.94
CA ILE A 56 -1.08 2.20 14.10
C ILE A 56 -1.59 0.77 13.96
N HIS A 57 -0.74 -0.19 13.63
CA HIS A 57 -1.13 -1.60 13.54
C HIS A 57 -1.67 -2.13 14.87
N GLN A 58 -1.04 -1.78 16.00
CA GLN A 58 -1.52 -2.15 17.33
C GLN A 58 -2.86 -1.49 17.68
N TYR A 59 -3.05 -0.23 17.29
CA TYR A 59 -4.29 0.50 17.48
C TYR A 59 -5.44 -0.12 16.68
N LEU A 60 -5.23 -0.41 15.39
CA LEU A 60 -6.22 -1.07 14.53
C LEU A 60 -6.55 -2.47 15.04
N TYR A 61 -5.54 -3.23 15.47
CA TYR A 61 -5.74 -4.53 16.11
C TYR A 61 -6.64 -4.44 17.35
N THR A 62 -6.44 -3.43 18.18
CA THR A 62 -7.16 -3.27 19.45
C THR A 62 -8.59 -2.77 19.24
N HIS A 63 -8.79 -1.81 18.32
CA HIS A 63 -10.06 -1.09 18.21
C HIS A 63 -10.93 -1.54 17.03
N TYR A 64 -10.34 -2.12 15.97
CA TYR A 64 -11.01 -2.28 14.69
C TYR A 64 -10.88 -3.68 14.05
N LEU A 65 -10.08 -4.58 14.62
CA LEU A 65 -9.81 -5.90 14.04
C LEU A 65 -11.07 -6.70 13.71
N SER A 66 -12.06 -6.71 14.61
CA SER A 66 -13.31 -7.45 14.44
C SER A 66 -14.32 -6.76 13.52
N GLN A 67 -14.09 -5.50 13.14
CA GLN A 67 -15.05 -4.70 12.39
C GLN A 67 -14.84 -4.76 10.87
N PHE A 68 -13.59 -5.03 10.44
CA PHE A 68 -13.14 -4.93 9.06
C PHE A 68 -12.35 -6.17 8.61
N ASP A 69 -12.38 -6.45 7.31
CA ASP A 69 -11.66 -7.57 6.67
C ASP A 69 -10.28 -7.16 6.17
N TRP A 70 -10.12 -5.90 5.75
CA TRP A 70 -8.89 -5.35 5.21
C TRP A 70 -8.52 -4.00 5.83
N PHE A 71 -7.22 -3.78 5.95
CA PHE A 71 -6.60 -2.61 6.58
C PHE A 71 -5.56 -2.02 5.63
N LEU A 72 -5.96 -0.99 4.87
CA LEU A 72 -5.07 -0.27 3.95
C LEU A 72 -4.14 0.72 4.65
N LYS A 73 -2.86 0.74 4.36
CA LYS A 73 -1.98 1.89 4.60
C LYS A 73 -1.82 2.64 3.29
N ALA A 74 -2.07 3.94 3.30
CA ALA A 74 -1.79 4.83 2.16
C ALA A 74 -1.33 6.19 2.65
N ASP A 75 -0.45 6.85 1.89
CA ASP A 75 0.05 8.21 2.16
C ASP A 75 -0.91 9.30 1.68
N ASP A 76 -0.73 10.54 2.16
CA ASP A 76 -1.53 11.71 1.75
C ASP A 76 -1.29 12.18 0.30
N ASP A 77 -0.34 11.56 -0.41
CA ASP A 77 -0.11 11.68 -1.86
C ASP A 77 -0.24 10.33 -2.60
N THR A 78 -1.04 9.42 -2.03
CA THR A 78 -1.50 8.22 -2.74
C THR A 78 -2.92 8.45 -3.26
N TYR A 79 -3.22 7.97 -4.47
CA TYR A 79 -4.59 7.86 -4.98
C TYR A 79 -4.95 6.39 -5.16
N VAL A 80 -6.14 6.01 -4.70
CA VAL A 80 -6.63 4.63 -4.76
C VAL A 80 -7.94 4.57 -5.53
N ILE A 81 -8.03 3.70 -6.54
CA ILE A 81 -9.29 3.39 -7.22
C ILE A 81 -9.99 2.32 -6.38
N MET A 82 -10.83 2.78 -5.45
CA MET A 82 -11.42 1.92 -4.41
C MET A 82 -12.19 0.73 -4.99
N GLU A 83 -12.93 0.91 -6.08
CA GLU A 83 -13.69 -0.12 -6.77
C GLU A 83 -12.78 -1.24 -7.30
N ASN A 84 -11.65 -0.87 -7.91
CA ASN A 84 -10.65 -1.84 -8.37
C ASN A 84 -9.98 -2.55 -7.19
N LEU A 85 -9.73 -1.82 -6.08
CA LEU A 85 -9.25 -2.43 -4.84
C LEU A 85 -10.26 -3.45 -4.30
N ARG A 86 -11.55 -3.10 -4.18
CA ARG A 86 -12.61 -4.03 -3.71
C ARG A 86 -12.61 -5.30 -4.56
N PHE A 87 -12.58 -5.12 -5.88
CA PHE A 87 -12.58 -6.23 -6.82
C PHE A 87 -11.32 -7.11 -6.69
N LEU A 88 -10.13 -6.53 -6.52
CA LEU A 88 -8.92 -7.31 -6.24
C LEU A 88 -9.05 -8.11 -4.95
N LEU A 89 -9.47 -7.46 -3.86
CA LEU A 89 -9.56 -8.07 -2.54
C LEU A 89 -10.60 -9.19 -2.45
N SER A 90 -11.64 -9.19 -3.30
CA SER A 90 -12.66 -10.24 -3.30
C SER A 90 -12.17 -11.62 -3.75
N HIS A 91 -10.93 -11.71 -4.25
CA HIS A 91 -10.31 -12.97 -4.65
C HIS A 91 -9.48 -13.61 -3.54
N PHE A 92 -9.45 -13.03 -2.33
CA PHE A 92 -8.63 -13.50 -1.21
C PHE A 92 -9.48 -13.76 0.03
N ASP A 93 -9.19 -14.86 0.74
CA ASP A 93 -9.84 -15.16 2.01
C ASP A 93 -9.24 -14.28 3.14
N PRO A 94 -10.03 -13.41 3.81
CA PRO A 94 -9.54 -12.60 4.91
C PRO A 94 -9.15 -13.40 6.17
N ALA A 95 -9.53 -14.68 6.26
CA ALA A 95 -9.16 -15.60 7.33
C ALA A 95 -7.78 -16.25 7.16
N VAL A 96 -7.14 -16.11 5.99
CA VAL A 96 -5.79 -16.62 5.72
C VAL A 96 -4.79 -15.46 5.78
N PRO A 97 -3.78 -15.45 6.68
CA PRO A 97 -2.97 -14.25 6.91
C PRO A 97 -2.21 -13.77 5.66
N GLY A 98 -2.56 -12.56 5.21
CA GLY A 98 -2.07 -11.99 3.95
C GLY A 98 -1.67 -10.52 4.03
N TYR A 99 -0.71 -10.16 3.18
CA TYR A 99 -0.12 -8.82 3.02
C TYR A 99 0.01 -8.49 1.53
N ILE A 100 -0.62 -7.43 1.03
CA ILE A 100 -0.73 -7.14 -0.43
C ILE A 100 -0.37 -5.67 -0.75
N GLY A 101 0.20 -5.41 -1.92
CA GLY A 101 0.59 -4.06 -2.36
C GLY A 101 1.54 -4.10 -3.55
N CYS A 102 2.40 -3.06 -3.66
CA CYS A 102 3.48 -3.04 -4.65
C CYS A 102 4.73 -3.77 -4.11
N GLN A 103 4.95 -5.02 -4.54
CA GLN A 103 6.03 -5.85 -4.00
C GLN A 103 7.42 -5.42 -4.49
N PHE A 104 8.27 -5.01 -3.56
CA PHE A 104 9.71 -4.80 -3.73
C PHE A 104 10.48 -6.06 -3.33
N LYS A 105 11.59 -6.34 -4.00
CA LYS A 105 12.30 -7.62 -3.90
C LYS A 105 13.46 -7.66 -2.89
N HIS A 106 13.87 -6.51 -2.36
CA HIS A 106 15.05 -6.38 -1.51
C HIS A 106 14.72 -6.59 -0.02
N PHE A 107 15.76 -6.65 0.83
CA PHE A 107 15.73 -6.56 2.30
C PHE A 107 14.93 -7.60 3.12
N SER A 108 14.15 -8.47 2.47
CA SER A 108 13.37 -9.56 3.06
C SER A 108 13.26 -10.72 2.07
N PRO A 109 13.28 -12.01 2.49
CA PRO A 109 13.21 -13.15 1.57
C PRO A 109 11.95 -13.15 0.69
N GLN A 110 10.79 -12.81 1.26
CA GLN A 110 9.54 -12.63 0.51
C GLN A 110 9.40 -11.23 -0.10
N GLY A 111 10.40 -10.35 0.06
CA GLY A 111 10.28 -8.93 -0.24
C GLY A 111 9.43 -8.18 0.80
N TYR A 112 9.00 -6.98 0.42
CA TYR A 112 8.14 -6.09 1.20
C TYR A 112 7.25 -5.28 0.25
N MET A 113 6.25 -4.56 0.76
CA MET A 113 5.41 -3.69 -0.07
C MET A 113 5.91 -2.26 0.04
N SER A 114 5.97 -1.51 -1.07
CA SER A 114 6.30 -0.09 -1.07
C SER A 114 5.37 0.70 -0.16
N GLY A 115 5.94 1.48 0.76
CA GLY A 115 5.17 2.34 1.68
C GLY A 115 4.29 3.35 0.95
N GLY A 116 4.88 4.07 -0.01
CA GLY A 116 4.18 5.10 -0.79
C GLY A 116 3.12 4.57 -1.77
N ALA A 117 3.32 3.40 -2.38
CA ALA A 117 2.27 2.80 -3.24
C ALA A 117 1.02 2.38 -2.46
N GLY A 118 1.15 2.32 -1.13
CA GLY A 118 0.17 1.74 -0.23
C GLY A 118 0.24 0.20 -0.19
N TYR A 119 -0.20 -0.35 0.93
CA TYR A 119 -0.24 -1.78 1.18
C TYR A 119 -1.38 -2.14 2.12
N LEU A 120 -1.82 -3.39 2.13
CA LEU A 120 -2.89 -3.84 3.01
C LEU A 120 -2.52 -5.11 3.76
N PHE A 121 -3.00 -5.23 4.98
CA PHE A 121 -3.15 -6.50 5.67
C PHE A 121 -4.62 -6.89 5.69
N ASN A 122 -4.92 -8.18 5.48
CA ASN A 122 -6.24 -8.68 5.85
C ASN A 122 -6.34 -8.89 7.37
N ARG A 123 -7.54 -9.21 7.85
CA ARG A 123 -7.84 -9.39 9.28
C ARG A 123 -6.89 -10.37 9.95
N GLU A 124 -6.75 -11.58 9.41
CA GLU A 124 -5.85 -12.56 10.02
C GLU A 124 -4.38 -12.15 9.87
N GLY A 125 -4.02 -11.43 8.80
CA GLY A 125 -2.69 -10.86 8.56
C GLY A 125 -2.30 -9.84 9.63
N LEU A 126 -3.16 -8.86 9.90
CA LEU A 126 -2.92 -7.85 10.94
C LEU A 126 -2.86 -8.47 12.34
N LYS A 127 -3.79 -9.39 12.63
CA LYS A 127 -3.80 -10.17 13.89
C LYS A 127 -2.48 -10.93 14.08
N THR A 128 -2.03 -11.64 13.04
CA THR A 128 -0.79 -12.40 13.06
C THR A 128 0.43 -11.50 13.19
N LEU A 129 0.48 -10.38 12.46
CA LEU A 129 1.55 -9.38 12.54
C LEU A 129 1.72 -8.86 13.97
N VAL A 130 0.63 -8.53 14.65
CA VAL A 130 0.68 -8.02 16.04
C VAL A 130 1.03 -9.15 17.01
N GLN A 131 0.30 -10.26 17.01
CA GLN A 131 0.45 -11.32 18.02
C GLN A 131 1.74 -12.12 17.87
N LYS A 132 2.12 -12.46 16.63
CA LYS A 132 3.29 -13.30 16.32
C LYS A 132 4.48 -12.50 15.78
N GLY A 133 4.33 -11.19 15.59
CA GLY A 133 5.41 -10.26 15.23
C GLY A 133 5.73 -9.32 16.38
N TYR A 134 5.03 -8.19 16.45
CA TYR A 134 5.31 -7.10 17.39
C TYR A 134 5.30 -7.50 18.87
N ASN A 135 4.43 -8.44 19.28
CA ASN A 135 4.35 -8.88 20.68
C ASN A 135 5.42 -9.91 21.06
N ILE A 136 6.21 -10.42 20.08
CA ILE A 136 7.30 -11.35 20.36
C ILE A 136 8.59 -10.55 20.60
N PRO A 137 9.20 -10.66 21.79
CA PRO A 137 10.41 -9.91 22.13
C PRO A 137 11.51 -10.06 21.08
N ALA A 138 12.11 -8.93 20.70
CA ALA A 138 13.21 -8.82 19.73
C ALA A 138 12.94 -9.39 18.32
N ARG A 139 11.71 -9.82 17.99
CA ARG A 139 11.39 -10.35 16.66
C ARG A 139 11.35 -9.24 15.61
N CYS A 140 10.70 -8.14 15.94
CA CYS A 140 10.50 -6.99 15.04
C CYS A 140 11.20 -5.74 15.57
N ARG A 141 11.56 -4.83 14.67
CA ARG A 141 12.03 -3.49 15.03
C ARG A 141 10.80 -2.60 15.24
N HIS A 142 10.74 -1.91 16.38
CA HIS A 142 9.63 -1.03 16.73
C HIS A 142 9.94 0.45 16.52
N LYS A 143 11.23 0.81 16.45
CA LYS A 143 11.68 2.19 16.36
C LYS A 143 12.77 2.34 15.32
N GLY A 144 12.72 3.42 14.55
CA GLY A 144 13.71 3.70 13.52
C GLY A 144 13.64 2.75 12.32
N GLY A 145 14.60 2.91 11.40
CA GLY A 145 14.61 2.16 10.14
C GLY A 145 13.61 2.70 9.12
N ALA A 146 13.45 1.96 8.03
CA ALA A 146 12.53 2.30 6.96
C ALA A 146 11.24 1.52 7.20
N GLU A 147 10.13 2.26 7.33
CA GLU A 147 8.85 1.74 7.77
C GLU A 147 8.43 0.50 6.98
N ASP A 148 8.40 0.61 5.67
CA ASP A 148 7.95 -0.45 4.77
C ASP A 148 8.85 -1.70 4.77
N ILE A 149 10.17 -1.50 4.85
CA ILE A 149 11.15 -2.57 5.03
C ILE A 149 10.95 -3.29 6.37
N GLU A 150 10.82 -2.54 7.47
CA GLU A 150 10.68 -3.13 8.80
C GLU A 150 9.31 -3.81 8.98
N THR A 151 8.24 -3.24 8.42
CA THR A 151 6.92 -3.87 8.32
C THR A 151 6.98 -5.17 7.53
N GLY A 152 7.61 -5.17 6.35
CA GLY A 152 7.75 -6.37 5.52
C GLY A 152 8.60 -7.47 6.18
N ARG A 153 9.70 -7.10 6.85
CA ARG A 153 10.51 -8.05 7.66
C ARG A 153 9.72 -8.64 8.81
N CYS A 154 8.94 -7.82 9.51
CA CYS A 154 8.11 -8.29 10.62
C CYS A 154 7.02 -9.23 10.12
N ALA A 155 6.34 -8.88 9.03
CA ALA A 155 5.34 -9.74 8.38
C ALA A 155 5.92 -11.12 8.03
N TYR A 156 7.09 -11.16 7.39
CA TYR A 156 7.79 -12.41 7.08
C TYR A 156 8.08 -13.24 8.35
N LYS A 157 8.68 -12.62 9.38
CA LYS A 157 9.01 -13.31 10.65
C LYS A 157 7.78 -13.76 11.43
N ALA A 158 6.65 -13.07 11.28
CA ALA A 158 5.37 -13.42 11.91
C ALA A 158 4.62 -14.53 11.15
N GLY A 159 5.05 -14.87 9.92
CA GLY A 159 4.38 -15.86 9.07
C GLY A 159 3.24 -15.28 8.22
N VAL A 160 3.18 -13.95 8.03
CA VAL A 160 2.23 -13.29 7.15
C VAL A 160 2.80 -13.27 5.73
N ARG A 161 2.09 -13.89 4.78
CA ARG A 161 2.57 -14.06 3.40
C ARG A 161 2.23 -12.87 2.53
N THR A 162 3.09 -12.60 1.53
CA THR A 162 2.76 -11.64 0.47
C THR A 162 1.73 -12.25 -0.48
N LEU A 163 0.65 -11.53 -0.77
CA LEU A 163 -0.35 -11.89 -1.76
C LEU A 163 -0.01 -11.29 -3.12
N ASN A 164 -0.46 -11.92 -4.19
CA ASN A 164 -0.21 -11.50 -5.56
C ASN A 164 -1.25 -10.47 -6.01
N SER A 165 -0.82 -9.24 -6.30
CA SER A 165 -1.71 -8.19 -6.80
C SER A 165 -1.71 -8.05 -8.32
N LEU A 166 -0.98 -8.90 -9.05
CA LEU A 166 -0.87 -8.80 -10.50
C LEU A 166 -2.16 -9.22 -11.20
N ASP A 167 -2.43 -8.59 -12.34
CA ASP A 167 -3.46 -9.09 -13.25
C ASP A 167 -3.03 -10.38 -13.97
N VAL A 168 -3.93 -10.99 -14.72
CA VAL A 168 -3.63 -12.22 -15.50
C VAL A 168 -2.58 -12.06 -16.58
N HIS A 169 -2.26 -10.84 -16.98
CA HIS A 169 -1.15 -10.53 -17.88
C HIS A 169 0.15 -10.22 -17.12
N LYS A 170 0.18 -10.50 -15.80
CA LYS A 170 1.28 -10.23 -14.89
C LYS A 170 1.64 -8.74 -14.78
N ARG A 171 0.67 -7.85 -15.04
CA ARG A 171 0.84 -6.38 -14.97
C ARG A 171 0.55 -5.88 -13.56
N SER A 172 1.31 -4.89 -13.12
CA SER A 172 1.20 -4.29 -11.77
C SER A 172 -0.10 -3.51 -11.60
N THR A 173 -0.72 -3.64 -10.43
CA THR A 173 -1.92 -2.89 -10.00
C THR A 173 -1.58 -1.79 -8.98
N PHE A 174 -0.56 -1.99 -8.15
CA PHE A 174 0.00 -0.98 -7.25
C PHE A 174 1.31 -0.45 -7.80
N LEU A 175 1.44 0.87 -7.86
CA LEU A 175 2.53 1.55 -8.53
C LEU A 175 3.23 2.53 -7.60
N PRO A 176 4.57 2.44 -7.44
CA PRO A 176 5.33 3.26 -6.51
C PRO A 176 5.65 4.65 -7.11
N SER A 177 5.03 5.00 -8.24
CA SER A 177 5.23 6.27 -8.92
C SER A 177 3.89 6.86 -9.37
N ASN A 178 3.93 8.10 -9.85
CA ASN A 178 2.74 8.72 -10.41
C ASN A 178 2.33 8.03 -11.73
N VAL A 179 1.07 8.23 -12.13
CA VAL A 179 0.50 7.62 -13.33
C VAL A 179 1.27 7.96 -14.61
N PHE A 180 1.80 9.18 -14.73
CA PHE A 180 2.55 9.62 -15.92
C PHE A 180 3.87 8.86 -16.06
N ALA A 181 4.65 8.77 -14.97
CA ALA A 181 5.90 8.02 -14.94
C ALA A 181 5.65 6.54 -15.22
N THR A 182 4.58 5.96 -14.67
CA THR A 182 4.23 4.56 -14.95
C THR A 182 3.96 4.33 -16.44
N MET A 183 3.16 5.19 -17.07
CA MET A 183 2.80 5.04 -18.48
C MET A 183 4.00 5.25 -19.41
N MET A 184 4.85 6.23 -19.12
CA MET A 184 5.97 6.59 -20.00
C MET A 184 7.20 5.72 -19.75
N SER A 185 7.72 5.72 -18.53
CA SER A 185 8.86 4.93 -18.09
C SER A 185 9.10 5.18 -16.61
N LEU A 186 9.07 4.12 -15.81
CA LEU A 186 9.37 4.23 -14.38
C LEU A 186 10.82 4.71 -14.16
N PRO A 187 11.05 5.52 -13.10
CA PRO A 187 12.40 5.90 -12.72
C PRO A 187 13.24 4.66 -12.40
N ASP A 188 14.57 4.76 -12.57
CA ASP A 188 15.49 3.61 -12.42
C ASP A 188 15.35 2.94 -11.05
N TRP A 189 15.24 3.73 -9.96
CA TRP A 189 15.03 3.20 -8.63
C TRP A 189 13.80 2.29 -8.55
N ALA A 190 12.66 2.71 -9.14
CA ALA A 190 11.42 1.93 -9.07
C ALA A 190 11.57 0.62 -9.84
N ARG A 191 12.19 0.66 -11.03
CA ARG A 191 12.49 -0.55 -11.82
C ARG A 191 13.45 -1.50 -11.10
N ASN A 192 14.40 -0.95 -10.35
CA ASN A 192 15.38 -1.73 -9.59
C ASN A 192 14.75 -2.41 -8.38
N TYR A 193 13.81 -1.75 -7.70
CA TYR A 193 13.20 -2.26 -6.47
C TYR A 193 12.02 -3.20 -6.72
N MET A 194 11.18 -2.90 -7.71
CA MET A 194 10.00 -3.71 -8.02
C MET A 194 10.39 -5.16 -8.32
N ARG A 195 9.64 -6.09 -7.75
CA ARG A 195 9.80 -7.53 -7.99
C ARG A 195 9.41 -7.88 -9.43
N ASN A 196 8.30 -7.33 -9.90
CA ASN A 196 7.80 -7.52 -11.25
C ASN A 196 8.17 -6.33 -12.13
N LYS A 197 8.58 -6.61 -13.37
CA LYS A 197 8.95 -5.55 -14.31
C LYS A 197 7.70 -4.88 -14.85
N VAL A 198 7.71 -3.55 -14.87
CA VAL A 198 6.73 -2.71 -15.56
C VAL A 198 7.37 -2.23 -16.85
N LEU A 199 6.76 -2.58 -17.98
CA LEU A 199 7.21 -2.14 -19.30
C LEU A 199 6.70 -0.71 -19.58
N PRO A 200 7.37 0.10 -20.39
CA PRO A 200 6.81 1.38 -20.82
C PRO A 200 5.68 1.17 -21.84
N GLY A 201 4.77 2.14 -21.95
CA GLY A 201 3.71 2.17 -22.97
C GLY A 201 2.39 1.51 -22.51
N GLU A 202 1.56 1.13 -23.49
CA GLU A 202 0.17 0.68 -23.25
C GLU A 202 0.06 -0.57 -22.35
N ASN A 203 1.12 -1.37 -22.27
CA ASN A 203 1.17 -2.60 -21.47
C ASN A 203 1.93 -2.42 -20.14
N CYS A 204 2.14 -1.18 -19.67
CA CYS A 204 2.82 -0.90 -18.41
C CYS A 204 2.22 -1.61 -17.21
N CYS A 205 0.90 -1.60 -17.18
CA CYS A 205 0.17 -1.64 -15.96
C CYS A 205 -1.22 -2.21 -16.23
N SER A 206 -1.82 -2.76 -15.18
CA SER A 206 -3.11 -3.42 -15.28
C SER A 206 -4.17 -2.45 -15.79
N GLU A 207 -5.19 -2.93 -16.49
CA GLU A 207 -6.39 -2.12 -16.77
C GLU A 207 -7.23 -1.90 -15.50
N LEU A 208 -6.97 -2.71 -14.46
CA LEU A 208 -7.55 -2.62 -13.12
C LEU A 208 -6.51 -2.08 -12.13
N MET A 209 -5.89 -0.95 -12.46
CA MET A 209 -4.95 -0.28 -11.53
C MET A 209 -5.65 0.04 -10.22
N VAL A 210 -4.94 -0.14 -9.12
CA VAL A 210 -5.47 0.00 -7.77
C VAL A 210 -4.93 1.27 -7.11
N ALA A 211 -3.61 1.49 -7.11
CA ALA A 211 -3.02 2.61 -6.39
C ALA A 211 -1.78 3.20 -7.08
N PHE A 212 -1.59 4.50 -6.90
CA PHE A 212 -0.48 5.29 -7.44
C PHE A 212 0.09 6.21 -6.37
N HIS A 213 1.42 6.23 -6.23
CA HIS A 213 2.12 7.17 -5.35
C HIS A 213 2.41 8.52 -6.04
N TYR A 214 3.04 9.47 -5.34
CA TYR A 214 3.40 10.80 -5.82
C TYR A 214 2.25 11.55 -6.53
N THR A 215 1.02 11.31 -6.08
CA THR A 215 -0.20 11.86 -6.64
C THR A 215 -0.66 13.04 -5.81
N GLY A 216 -0.13 14.23 -6.11
CA GLY A 216 -0.50 15.46 -5.40
C GLY A 216 -1.96 15.90 -5.65
N PRO A 217 -2.46 16.89 -4.90
CA PRO A 217 -3.87 17.30 -4.91
C PRO A 217 -4.47 17.54 -6.30
N LYS A 218 -3.78 18.30 -7.16
CA LYS A 218 -4.24 18.60 -8.53
C LYS A 218 -4.44 17.32 -9.36
N LEU A 219 -3.53 16.35 -9.22
CA LEU A 219 -3.60 15.10 -9.94
C LEU A 219 -4.70 14.18 -9.37
N MET A 220 -4.90 14.18 -8.04
CA MET A 220 -6.04 13.46 -7.43
C MET A 220 -7.38 13.93 -8.03
N TYR A 221 -7.62 15.24 -8.09
CA TYR A 221 -8.85 15.77 -8.70
C TYR A 221 -8.94 15.48 -10.20
N ALA A 222 -7.84 15.55 -10.93
CA ALA A 222 -7.83 15.22 -12.36
C ALA A 222 -8.19 13.75 -12.61
N ILE A 223 -7.59 12.83 -11.85
CA ILE A 223 -7.90 11.40 -11.92
C ILE A 223 -9.38 11.16 -11.55
N ASP A 224 -9.86 11.72 -10.44
CA ASP A 224 -11.25 11.56 -10.00
C ASP A 224 -12.25 12.11 -11.03
N PHE A 225 -11.96 13.27 -11.62
CA PHE A 225 -12.78 13.83 -12.69
C PHE A 225 -12.82 12.90 -13.91
N LEU A 226 -11.67 12.41 -14.37
CA LEU A 226 -11.61 11.53 -15.54
C LEU A 226 -12.29 10.18 -15.31
N LEU A 227 -12.20 9.62 -14.10
CA LEU A 227 -12.81 8.33 -13.78
C LEU A 227 -14.33 8.42 -13.55
N TYR A 228 -14.82 9.49 -12.92
CA TYR A 228 -16.20 9.54 -12.41
C TYR A 228 -17.09 10.62 -13.04
N ARG A 229 -16.53 11.52 -13.86
CA ARG A 229 -17.30 12.59 -14.54
C ARG A 229 -17.26 12.49 -16.06
N VAL A 230 -16.26 11.83 -16.62
CA VAL A 230 -16.10 11.68 -18.07
C VAL A 230 -16.63 10.33 -18.53
N ASN A 231 -17.57 10.36 -19.47
CA ASN A 231 -18.04 9.17 -20.17
C ASN A 231 -17.39 9.08 -21.55
N VAL A 232 -16.96 7.88 -21.94
CA VAL A 232 -16.50 7.60 -23.30
C VAL A 232 -17.61 6.83 -24.02
N HIS A 233 -18.26 7.48 -24.99
CA HIS A 233 -19.34 6.86 -25.76
C HIS A 233 -18.85 5.54 -26.40
N GLY A 234 -19.62 4.46 -26.22
CA GLY A 234 -19.29 3.13 -26.77
C GLY A 234 -18.25 2.32 -26.00
N ARG A 235 -17.55 2.89 -25.00
CA ARG A 235 -16.62 2.14 -24.16
C ARG A 235 -17.40 1.26 -23.18
N ARG A 236 -17.37 -0.05 -23.38
CA ARG A 236 -17.86 -1.05 -22.42
C ARG A 236 -16.65 -1.70 -21.74
N PHE A 237 -16.64 -1.76 -20.41
CA PHE A 237 -15.67 -2.59 -19.70
C PHE A 237 -16.06 -4.05 -19.94
N MET A 238 -15.14 -4.86 -20.46
CA MET A 238 -15.40 -6.27 -20.81
C MET A 238 -15.55 -7.10 -19.53
N MET A 239 -16.74 -7.09 -18.92
CA MET A 239 -17.10 -7.94 -17.77
C MET A 239 -17.09 -9.45 -18.11
N GLU A 240 -17.11 -9.81 -19.40
CA GLU A 240 -17.30 -11.19 -19.88
C GLU A 240 -16.11 -12.14 -19.67
N LYS A 241 -14.97 -11.69 -19.11
CA LYS A 241 -13.83 -12.54 -18.72
C LYS A 241 -13.52 -12.50 -17.21
N SER A 242 -14.52 -12.18 -16.38
CA SER A 242 -14.37 -11.95 -14.94
C SER A 242 -13.87 -13.13 -14.10
N GLY A 243 -13.88 -14.36 -14.61
CA GLY A 243 -13.49 -15.54 -13.84
C GLY A 243 -12.01 -15.60 -13.44
N GLN A 244 -11.14 -14.87 -14.15
CA GLN A 244 -9.69 -14.80 -13.88
C GLN A 244 -9.18 -13.44 -14.36
N LEU A 245 -9.44 -12.36 -13.63
CA LEU A 245 -8.86 -11.04 -13.94
C LEU A 245 -7.57 -10.77 -13.15
N PHE A 246 -7.40 -11.45 -12.03
CA PHE A 246 -6.16 -11.49 -11.27
C PHE A 246 -5.57 -12.89 -11.26
N ASP A 247 -4.25 -12.93 -11.20
CA ASP A 247 -3.47 -14.16 -11.13
C ASP A 247 -3.51 -14.72 -9.69
N GLY A 248 -4.69 -15.21 -9.29
CA GLY A 248 -4.99 -15.71 -7.95
C GLY A 248 -4.38 -17.07 -7.59
N MET A 249 -3.16 -17.37 -8.05
CA MET A 249 -2.46 -18.58 -7.64
C MET A 249 -1.80 -18.37 -6.26
N GLU A 250 -2.20 -19.20 -5.28
CA GLU A 250 -1.57 -19.23 -3.96
C GLU A 250 -0.11 -19.72 -4.00
N ALA A 251 0.64 -19.19 -3.04
CA ALA A 251 1.94 -19.49 -2.41
C ALA A 251 2.88 -20.64 -2.84
N ASP A 252 2.51 -21.61 -3.69
CA ASP A 252 3.37 -22.77 -4.00
C ASP A 252 4.56 -22.43 -4.91
N ASP A 253 4.50 -21.31 -5.66
CA ASP A 253 5.63 -20.82 -6.46
C ASP A 253 6.70 -20.07 -5.62
N MET A 254 6.43 -19.82 -4.34
CA MET A 254 7.34 -19.07 -3.48
C MET A 254 8.56 -19.91 -3.07
N GLU A 255 8.39 -21.22 -2.88
CA GLU A 255 9.47 -22.15 -2.48
C GLU A 255 10.53 -22.33 -3.58
N ARG A 256 10.12 -22.21 -4.85
CA ARG A 256 11.06 -22.21 -6.00
C ARG A 256 11.85 -20.91 -6.12
N THR A 257 11.28 -19.78 -5.69
CA THR A 257 11.89 -18.45 -5.83
C THR A 257 12.85 -18.13 -4.67
N LEU A 258 12.64 -18.72 -3.48
CA LEU A 258 13.49 -18.57 -2.29
C LEU A 258 14.92 -19.13 -2.46
N LYS A 259 15.20 -19.89 -3.53
CA LYS A 259 16.56 -20.38 -3.87
C LYS A 259 17.43 -19.34 -4.60
N ARG A 260 16.93 -18.13 -4.86
CA ARG A 260 17.75 -17.06 -5.45
C ARG A 260 18.53 -16.32 -4.35
N ARG A 261 19.86 -16.33 -4.51
CA ARG A 261 20.89 -15.75 -3.62
C ARG A 261 20.54 -14.35 -3.08
N PRO A 262 21.05 -13.95 -1.91
CA PRO A 262 20.94 -12.56 -1.45
C PRO A 262 21.45 -11.59 -2.52
N TYR A 263 20.62 -10.62 -2.89
CA TYR A 263 21.02 -9.54 -3.79
C TYR A 263 22.19 -8.77 -3.15
N PRO A 264 23.35 -8.68 -3.82
CA PRO A 264 24.50 -7.98 -3.25
C PRO A 264 24.31 -6.46 -3.37
N GLY A 265 24.55 -5.73 -2.27
CA GLY A 265 25.18 -4.40 -2.34
C GLY A 265 24.36 -3.15 -2.00
N GLU A 266 23.05 -3.19 -1.84
CA GLU A 266 22.29 -1.96 -1.54
C GLU A 266 22.23 -1.68 -0.03
N SER A 267 22.74 -0.52 0.38
CA SER A 267 22.68 -0.04 1.76
C SER A 267 21.35 0.66 2.04
N LEU A 268 20.92 0.68 3.31
CA LEU A 268 19.77 1.49 3.74
C LEU A 268 20.00 2.97 3.43
N ASP A 269 21.24 3.45 3.48
CA ASP A 269 21.58 4.86 3.20
C ASP A 269 21.29 5.23 1.74
N ASP A 270 21.50 4.30 0.80
CA ASP A 270 21.19 4.53 -0.61
C ASP A 270 19.68 4.54 -0.85
N TYR A 271 18.94 3.64 -0.19
CA TYR A 271 17.47 3.70 -0.14
C TYR A 271 16.97 5.05 0.40
N TYR A 272 17.64 5.63 1.41
CA TYR A 272 17.26 6.93 1.96
C TYR A 272 17.52 8.11 1.00
N LYS A 273 18.59 8.05 0.19
CA LYS A 273 19.02 9.11 -0.74
C LYS A 273 18.12 9.25 -1.97
N GLU A 274 17.44 8.19 -2.40
CA GLU A 274 16.60 8.17 -3.62
C GLU A 274 15.28 8.97 -3.54
N GLY A 275 15.15 9.90 -2.58
CA GLY A 275 14.19 11.01 -2.69
C GLY A 275 12.85 10.84 -1.96
N TRP A 276 12.72 9.89 -1.04
CA TRP A 276 11.46 9.69 -0.32
C TRP A 276 11.16 10.85 0.65
N ARG A 277 10.10 11.60 0.34
CA ARG A 277 9.51 12.65 1.20
C ARG A 277 8.15 12.18 1.71
N GLU A 278 8.12 11.09 2.47
CA GLU A 278 6.90 10.66 3.17
C GLU A 278 6.77 11.49 4.46
N LEU A 279 5.86 12.47 4.45
CA LEU A 279 5.44 13.21 5.63
C LEU A 279 3.92 13.03 5.76
N ASN A 280 3.56 12.03 6.55
CA ASN A 280 2.26 11.76 7.14
C ASN A 280 0.99 11.90 6.29
N THR A 281 0.34 10.78 6.12
CA THR A 281 -0.94 10.43 6.77
C THR A 281 -1.18 8.98 6.45
N THR A 282 -1.58 8.16 7.41
CA THR A 282 -1.85 6.75 7.17
C THR A 282 -3.35 6.53 7.12
N ILE A 283 -3.88 6.26 5.93
CA ILE A 283 -5.33 6.14 5.69
C ILE A 283 -5.74 4.67 5.66
N TYR A 284 -6.47 4.21 6.68
CA TYR A 284 -6.98 2.83 6.77
C TYR A 284 -8.42 2.68 6.39
N ILE A 285 -8.63 1.83 5.38
CA ILE A 285 -9.89 1.64 4.68
C ILE A 285 -10.16 0.15 4.49
N ASN A 286 -11.40 -0.23 4.73
CA ASN A 286 -11.98 -1.49 4.28
C ASN A 286 -13.07 -1.24 3.23
N PRO A 287 -13.32 -2.27 2.41
CA PRO A 287 -14.63 -2.74 1.94
C PRO A 287 -15.11 -3.93 2.78
N ARG A 288 -16.29 -3.89 3.41
CA ARG A 288 -17.04 -5.14 3.53
C ARG A 288 -17.45 -5.55 2.12
N LEU A 289 -17.05 -6.76 1.72
CA LEU A 289 -17.54 -7.39 0.50
C LEU A 289 -18.94 -7.96 0.72
#